data_AF-R7S597-F1
#
_entry.id   AF-R7S597-F1
#
_cell.length_a   1.000
_cell.length_b   1.000
_cell.length_c   1.000
_cell.angle_alpha   90.00
_cell.angle_beta   90.00
_cell.angle_gamma   90.00
#
_symmetry.space_group_name_H-M   'P 1'
#
loop_
_entity.id
_entity.type
_entity.pdbx_description
1 polymer ?
#
loop_
_entity_poly.entity_id
_entity_poly.type
_entity_poly.pdbx_seq_one_letter_code
_entity_poly.pdbx_strand_id
1 'polypeptide(L)'
;ALDAPPPEWTAAPEKSHADGLYNEASDADYEAAEQFCSDHPPDPPRLLPSHTIDRIAAVGCAAWGLDWPNNKRFVGRISNSSEAKGGQAVTRVETEDACGDTCLLSDFPITAGLYDTRGKAGVYFEVTIDWMDANGVIAVGTSSRPYPSWRLPGWNRLSAGLHLDDCRKFFEDPDGGRDYTPLLAPGQVRPGDVVGCGLVFPTSTSTSLSSDAGPRTSAIFYTYNGMRLPDAFKGVYLPRGAHDVYAAIGVSGRTALSVNFGGETFRWKEGNEWAWRVEGHVGQLAAGPSADEELPTYSQAR
;
A
#
# COMPACT_ATOMS: atom_id res chain seq x y z
N ALA A 1 -14.95 5.15 -33.04
CA ALA A 1 -13.49 5.39 -32.96
C ALA A 1 -13.00 4.48 -31.86
N LEU A 2 -12.51 3.31 -32.27
CA LEU A 2 -12.08 2.22 -31.39
C LEU A 2 -10.55 2.28 -31.30
N ASP A 3 -10.02 1.93 -30.12
CA ASP A 3 -8.60 1.84 -29.73
C ASP A 3 -7.87 3.16 -29.45
N ALA A 4 -8.25 3.83 -28.35
CA ALA A 4 -7.28 4.67 -27.62
C ALA A 4 -6.80 3.88 -26.39
N PRO A 5 -5.48 3.81 -26.12
CA PRO A 5 -4.94 3.12 -24.95
C PRO A 5 -5.43 3.75 -23.63
N PRO A 6 -5.35 3.02 -22.49
CA PRO A 6 -5.72 3.55 -21.17
C PRO A 6 -5.03 4.89 -20.85
N PRO A 7 -5.61 5.75 -20.00
CA PRO A 7 -4.94 6.97 -19.57
C PRO A 7 -3.60 6.60 -18.94
N GLU A 8 -2.53 7.09 -19.56
CA GLU A 8 -1.18 6.95 -19.03
C GLU A 8 -1.13 7.61 -17.65
N TRP A 9 -0.46 6.93 -16.72
CA TRP A 9 -0.08 7.51 -15.45
C TRP A 9 0.59 8.87 -15.72
N THR A 10 0.06 9.94 -15.10
CA THR A 10 0.71 11.24 -15.16
C THR A 10 1.63 11.38 -13.96
N ALA A 11 2.92 11.55 -14.27
CA ALA A 11 3.95 11.88 -13.32
C ALA A 11 3.49 13.04 -12.43
N ALA A 12 3.56 12.86 -11.12
CA ALA A 12 3.17 13.88 -10.15
C ALA A 12 3.97 15.20 -10.39
N PRO A 13 3.34 16.38 -10.28
CA PRO A 13 3.92 17.65 -10.74
C PRO A 13 5.14 18.12 -9.92
N GLU A 14 5.42 17.48 -8.80
CA GLU A 14 6.51 17.82 -7.90
C GLU A 14 7.89 17.45 -8.48
N LYS A 15 8.93 18.15 -8.03
CA LYS A 15 10.30 17.89 -8.46
C LYS A 15 10.72 16.48 -8.02
N SER A 16 11.20 15.66 -8.96
CA SER A 16 11.85 14.39 -8.63
C SER A 16 13.26 14.63 -8.09
N HIS A 17 13.63 13.87 -7.07
CA HIS A 17 14.93 13.88 -6.43
C HIS A 17 15.65 12.56 -6.71
N ALA A 18 16.61 12.60 -7.65
CA ALA A 18 17.31 11.40 -8.10
C ALA A 18 18.16 10.71 -7.01
N ASP A 19 18.58 11.49 -6.00
CA ASP A 19 19.26 10.98 -4.81
C ASP A 19 18.33 11.19 -3.59
N GLY A 20 17.94 10.09 -2.97
CA GLY A 20 17.29 9.99 -1.67
C GLY A 20 18.11 10.67 -0.61
N LEU A 21 17.44 11.22 0.41
CA LEU A 21 18.14 11.99 1.43
C LEU A 21 19.05 11.09 2.29
N TYR A 22 18.65 9.84 2.51
CA TYR A 22 19.36 8.89 3.36
C TYR A 22 19.50 7.48 2.79
N ASN A 23 18.55 7.01 1.96
CA ASN A 23 18.66 5.71 1.32
C ASN A 23 18.30 5.76 -0.17
N GLU A 24 19.09 5.06 -0.97
CA GLU A 24 18.83 4.79 -2.37
C GLU A 24 19.27 3.37 -2.68
N ALA A 25 18.57 2.73 -3.60
CA ALA A 25 19.00 1.43 -4.03
C ALA A 25 20.29 1.52 -4.85
N SER A 26 21.17 0.53 -4.70
CA SER A 26 22.36 0.44 -5.55
C SER A 26 22.00 0.22 -7.02
N ASP A 27 22.82 0.70 -7.96
CA ASP A 27 22.65 0.46 -9.40
C ASP A 27 22.47 -1.04 -9.71
N ALA A 28 23.24 -1.91 -9.05
CA ALA A 28 23.13 -3.35 -9.21
C ALA A 28 21.78 -3.90 -8.72
N ASP A 29 21.25 -3.38 -7.61
CA ASP A 29 19.92 -3.77 -7.11
C ASP A 29 18.80 -3.23 -7.99
N TYR A 30 19.00 -2.06 -8.62
CA TYR A 30 18.10 -1.51 -9.64
C TYR A 30 18.05 -2.39 -10.88
N GLU A 31 19.20 -2.66 -11.51
CA GLU A 31 19.28 -3.51 -12.70
C GLU A 31 18.72 -4.92 -12.43
N ALA A 32 19.04 -5.51 -11.27
CA ALA A 32 18.50 -6.81 -10.87
C ALA A 32 16.98 -6.77 -10.66
N ALA A 33 16.42 -5.68 -10.13
CA ALA A 33 14.99 -5.52 -9.94
C ALA A 33 14.25 -5.32 -11.26
N GLU A 34 14.82 -4.57 -12.21
CA GLU A 34 14.27 -4.41 -13.56
C GLU A 34 14.30 -5.72 -14.33
N GLN A 35 15.41 -6.47 -14.26
CA GLN A 35 15.49 -7.80 -14.85
C GLN A 35 14.48 -8.76 -14.23
N PHE A 36 14.37 -8.77 -12.88
CA PHE A 36 13.36 -9.57 -12.18
C PHE A 36 11.95 -9.23 -12.66
N CYS A 37 11.66 -7.94 -12.82
CA CYS A 37 10.38 -7.48 -13.32
C CYS A 37 10.13 -7.95 -14.76
N SER A 38 11.12 -7.87 -15.64
CA SER A 38 11.01 -8.38 -17.01
C SER A 38 10.70 -9.88 -17.05
N ASP A 39 11.36 -10.67 -16.22
CA ASP A 39 11.25 -12.13 -16.20
C ASP A 39 9.98 -12.64 -15.50
N HIS A 40 9.39 -11.84 -14.61
CA HIS A 40 8.25 -12.20 -13.78
C HIS A 40 7.14 -11.16 -13.95
N PRO A 41 6.21 -11.31 -14.91
CA PRO A 41 5.09 -10.39 -15.04
C PRO A 41 4.16 -10.42 -13.81
N PRO A 42 3.37 -9.34 -13.56
CA PRO A 42 2.42 -9.30 -12.46
C PRO A 42 1.48 -10.51 -12.42
N ASP A 43 1.27 -11.06 -11.22
CA ASP A 43 0.33 -12.13 -10.98
C ASP A 43 -1.09 -11.65 -11.32
N PRO A 44 -1.89 -12.44 -12.07
CA PRO A 44 -3.28 -12.12 -12.26
C PRO A 44 -4.04 -12.23 -10.91
N PRO A 45 -5.12 -11.45 -10.72
CA PRO A 45 -5.97 -11.56 -9.56
C PRO A 45 -6.50 -12.97 -9.37
N ARG A 46 -6.55 -13.44 -8.13
CA ARG A 46 -6.94 -14.81 -7.81
C ARG A 46 -8.02 -14.87 -6.73
N LEU A 47 -8.83 -15.92 -6.79
CA LEU A 47 -9.74 -16.24 -5.69
C LEU A 47 -8.93 -16.74 -4.50
N LEU A 48 -9.29 -16.23 -3.31
CA LEU A 48 -8.74 -16.74 -2.07
C LEU A 48 -9.25 -18.16 -1.81
N PRO A 49 -8.39 -19.06 -1.30
CA PRO A 49 -8.82 -20.38 -0.87
C PRO A 49 -9.97 -20.31 0.15
N SER A 50 -10.86 -21.29 0.16
CA SER A 50 -12.02 -21.31 1.07
C SER A 50 -11.62 -21.19 2.54
N HIS A 51 -10.59 -21.92 2.97
CA HIS A 51 -10.08 -21.86 4.34
C HIS A 51 -9.59 -20.46 4.75
N THR A 52 -9.09 -19.68 3.79
CA THR A 52 -8.71 -18.28 4.01
C THR A 52 -9.94 -17.40 4.21
N ILE A 53 -10.98 -17.59 3.39
CA ILE A 53 -12.25 -16.86 3.52
C ILE A 53 -12.90 -17.18 4.87
N ASP A 54 -12.93 -18.46 5.27
CA ASP A 54 -13.48 -18.90 6.55
C ASP A 54 -12.72 -18.28 7.73
N ARG A 55 -11.37 -18.20 7.64
CA ARG A 55 -10.55 -17.54 8.65
C ARG A 55 -10.86 -16.04 8.74
N ILE A 56 -10.93 -15.35 7.61
CA ILE A 56 -11.29 -13.92 7.57
C ILE A 56 -12.68 -13.69 8.17
N ALA A 57 -13.65 -14.57 7.89
CA ALA A 57 -14.99 -14.48 8.49
C ALA A 57 -14.98 -14.70 10.01
N ALA A 58 -14.07 -15.55 10.52
CA ALA A 58 -13.98 -15.88 11.94
C ALA A 58 -13.27 -14.82 12.79
N VAL A 59 -12.14 -14.27 12.30
CA VAL A 59 -11.28 -13.36 13.09
C VAL A 59 -11.18 -11.95 12.50
N GLY A 60 -11.80 -11.71 11.35
CA GLY A 60 -11.85 -10.40 10.72
C GLY A 60 -10.49 -9.89 10.24
N CYS A 61 -10.25 -8.60 10.40
CA CYS A 61 -8.98 -7.93 10.08
C CYS A 61 -7.75 -8.59 10.72
N ALA A 62 -7.90 -9.26 11.87
CA ALA A 62 -6.80 -9.95 12.54
C ALA A 62 -6.27 -11.15 11.73
N ALA A 63 -6.96 -11.57 10.66
CA ALA A 63 -6.50 -12.61 9.75
C ALA A 63 -5.27 -12.20 8.93
N TRP A 64 -5.10 -10.89 8.65
CA TRP A 64 -3.97 -10.38 7.88
C TRP A 64 -2.70 -10.32 8.75
N GLY A 65 -1.60 -10.78 8.18
CA GLY A 65 -0.25 -10.63 8.69
C GLY A 65 0.70 -10.18 7.58
N LEU A 66 2.00 -10.32 7.81
CA LEU A 66 3.04 -10.16 6.80
C LEU A 66 3.64 -11.52 6.44
N ASP A 67 3.98 -11.68 5.17
CA ASP A 67 4.75 -12.83 4.68
C ASP A 67 6.19 -12.76 5.15
N TRP A 68 6.78 -13.94 5.33
CA TRP A 68 8.22 -14.04 5.55
C TRP A 68 8.97 -13.76 4.24
N PRO A 69 9.93 -12.83 4.21
CA PRO A 69 10.66 -12.50 2.99
C PRO A 69 11.56 -13.69 2.59
N ASN A 70 11.50 -14.09 1.32
CA ASN A 70 12.35 -15.13 0.79
C ASN A 70 13.69 -14.57 0.26
N ASN A 71 14.37 -13.77 1.07
CA ASN A 71 15.68 -13.24 0.75
C ASN A 71 16.60 -13.27 1.99
N LYS A 72 17.92 -13.26 1.76
CA LYS A 72 18.92 -13.28 2.84
C LYS A 72 19.22 -11.89 3.41
N ARG A 73 18.61 -10.83 2.86
CA ARG A 73 18.85 -9.44 3.27
C ARG A 73 18.05 -9.09 4.51
N PHE A 74 16.88 -9.70 4.69
CA PHE A 74 16.11 -9.54 5.92
C PHE A 74 16.82 -10.20 7.09
N VAL A 75 17.26 -9.37 8.04
CA VAL A 75 17.84 -9.81 9.31
C VAL A 75 16.97 -9.26 10.42
N GLY A 76 16.10 -10.11 10.97
CA GLY A 76 15.11 -9.67 11.94
C GLY A 76 14.06 -10.71 12.26
N ARG A 77 12.96 -10.26 12.85
CA ARG A 77 11.83 -11.07 13.28
C ARG A 77 10.52 -10.44 12.86
N ILE A 78 9.62 -11.28 12.35
CA ILE A 78 8.21 -10.95 12.14
C ILE A 78 7.39 -11.80 13.11
N SER A 79 6.53 -11.14 13.87
CA SER A 79 5.56 -11.78 14.75
C SER A 79 4.17 -11.32 14.32
N ASN A 80 3.43 -12.17 13.60
CA ASN A 80 2.06 -11.86 13.15
C ASN A 80 1.07 -11.88 14.32
N SER A 81 -0.11 -11.29 14.12
CA SER A 81 -1.23 -11.31 15.07
C SER A 81 -1.52 -12.74 15.55
N SER A 82 -1.97 -12.86 16.81
CA SER A 82 -2.26 -14.15 17.43
C SER A 82 -3.73 -14.23 17.82
N GLU A 83 -4.38 -15.31 17.39
CA GLU A 83 -5.78 -15.62 17.69
C GLU A 83 -5.95 -16.20 19.12
N ALA A 84 -4.85 -16.42 19.85
CA ALA A 84 -4.90 -16.89 21.23
C ALA A 84 -5.52 -15.83 22.15
N LYS A 85 -6.18 -16.26 23.24
CA LYS A 85 -6.74 -15.35 24.25
C LYS A 85 -5.62 -14.50 24.88
N GLY A 86 -5.67 -13.19 24.68
CA GLY A 86 -4.62 -12.26 25.12
C GLY A 86 -3.39 -12.22 24.19
N GLY A 87 -3.49 -12.80 23.00
CA GLY A 87 -2.51 -12.65 21.93
C GLY A 87 -2.44 -11.23 21.39
N GLN A 88 -1.35 -10.89 20.71
CA GLN A 88 -1.20 -9.56 20.11
C GLN A 88 -2.16 -9.38 18.93
N ALA A 89 -2.74 -8.19 18.82
CA ALA A 89 -3.71 -7.86 17.77
C ALA A 89 -3.07 -7.29 16.50
N VAL A 90 -1.79 -6.95 16.55
CA VAL A 90 -1.02 -6.34 15.45
C VAL A 90 0.17 -7.20 15.06
N THR A 91 0.69 -7.01 13.85
CA THR A 91 1.91 -7.66 13.39
C THR A 91 3.12 -6.82 13.77
N ARG A 92 4.09 -7.39 14.47
CA ARG A 92 5.32 -6.69 14.89
C ARG A 92 6.52 -7.11 14.04
N VAL A 93 7.30 -6.13 13.62
CA VAL A 93 8.54 -6.33 12.86
C VAL A 93 9.69 -5.68 13.63
N GLU A 94 10.77 -6.42 13.83
CA GLU A 94 12.02 -5.94 14.43
C GLU A 94 13.17 -6.34 13.53
N THR A 95 14.02 -5.40 13.13
CA THR A 95 15.19 -5.64 12.28
C THR A 95 16.49 -5.27 13.01
N GLU A 96 17.59 -5.88 12.59
CA GLU A 96 18.93 -5.63 13.12
C GLU A 96 19.74 -4.71 12.19
N ASP A 97 20.91 -4.24 12.65
CA ASP A 97 21.78 -3.33 11.89
C ASP A 97 22.19 -3.88 10.52
N ALA A 98 22.28 -5.21 10.39
CA ALA A 98 22.65 -5.90 9.16
C ALA A 98 21.48 -6.12 8.19
N CYS A 99 20.25 -5.72 8.55
CA CYS A 99 19.10 -5.84 7.67
C CYS A 99 19.28 -4.91 6.46
N GLY A 100 19.36 -5.48 5.27
CA GLY A 100 19.32 -4.69 4.03
C GLY A 100 17.88 -4.33 3.65
N ASP A 101 17.76 -3.51 2.60
CA ASP A 101 16.47 -3.16 2.01
C ASP A 101 15.62 -4.41 1.77
N THR A 102 14.43 -4.39 2.37
CA THR A 102 13.47 -5.49 2.28
C THR A 102 12.07 -4.94 2.20
N CYS A 103 11.27 -5.42 1.24
CA CYS A 103 9.83 -5.22 1.22
C CYS A 103 9.10 -6.47 1.74
N LEU A 104 8.32 -6.27 2.80
CA LEU A 104 7.43 -7.25 3.40
C LEU A 104 6.02 -6.99 2.89
N LEU A 105 5.42 -7.96 2.21
CA LEU A 105 4.04 -7.87 1.75
C LEU A 105 3.10 -8.49 2.77
N SER A 106 1.86 -8.02 2.83
CA SER A 106 0.81 -8.73 3.57
C SER A 106 0.60 -10.13 2.99
N ASP A 107 0.25 -11.10 3.83
CA ASP A 107 0.00 -12.50 3.43
C ASP A 107 -1.25 -12.65 2.54
N PHE A 108 -2.23 -11.76 2.72
CA PHE A 108 -3.42 -11.62 1.89
C PHE A 108 -3.49 -10.25 1.21
N PRO A 109 -4.14 -10.15 0.04
CA PRO A 109 -4.38 -8.85 -0.59
C PRO A 109 -5.25 -7.99 0.34
N ILE A 110 -4.90 -6.72 0.48
CA ILE A 110 -5.79 -5.73 1.08
C ILE A 110 -6.84 -5.28 0.08
N THR A 111 -6.61 -5.48 -1.22
CA THR A 111 -7.63 -5.33 -2.26
C THR A 111 -7.54 -6.53 -3.21
N ALA A 112 -8.49 -7.44 -3.08
CA ALA A 112 -8.60 -8.61 -3.95
C ALA A 112 -9.42 -8.27 -5.21
N GLY A 113 -8.79 -8.25 -6.38
CA GLY A 113 -9.33 -7.70 -7.62
C GLY A 113 -10.61 -8.38 -8.12
N LEU A 114 -10.79 -9.67 -7.84
CA LEU A 114 -11.95 -10.46 -8.30
C LEU A 114 -13.22 -10.32 -7.45
N TYR A 115 -13.15 -9.66 -6.30
CA TYR A 115 -14.29 -9.55 -5.37
C TYR A 115 -14.99 -8.18 -5.44
N ASP A 116 -16.27 -8.10 -5.09
CA ASP A 116 -17.07 -6.86 -5.06
C ASP A 116 -16.66 -5.98 -3.86
N THR A 117 -16.60 -4.66 -4.08
CA THR A 117 -16.33 -3.64 -3.06
C THR A 117 -17.55 -2.82 -2.69
N ARG A 118 -18.75 -3.30 -3.00
CA ARG A 118 -20.00 -2.60 -2.68
C ARG A 118 -20.08 -2.22 -1.21
N GLY A 119 -20.36 -0.95 -0.96
CA GLY A 119 -20.43 -0.39 0.40
C GLY A 119 -19.06 -0.12 1.04
N LYS A 120 -17.95 -0.38 0.35
CA LYS A 120 -16.60 0.02 0.76
C LYS A 120 -16.26 1.38 0.14
N ALA A 121 -15.62 2.24 0.92
CA ALA A 121 -15.01 3.47 0.44
C ALA A 121 -13.57 3.23 -0.02
N GLY A 122 -12.93 2.19 0.52
CA GLY A 122 -11.55 1.84 0.28
C GLY A 122 -11.06 0.79 1.28
N VAL A 123 -9.76 0.71 1.45
CA VAL A 123 -9.09 -0.07 2.50
C VAL A 123 -8.00 0.74 3.17
N TYR A 124 -7.73 0.43 4.44
CA TYR A 124 -6.81 1.20 5.27
C TYR A 124 -6.07 0.32 6.28
N PHE A 125 -4.80 0.64 6.55
CA PHE A 125 -3.99 0.05 7.61
C PHE A 125 -3.05 1.10 8.22
N GLU A 126 -2.55 0.85 9.43
CA GLU A 126 -1.62 1.74 10.14
C GLU A 126 -0.31 1.05 10.51
N VAL A 127 0.76 1.84 10.52
CA VAL A 127 2.09 1.45 10.97
C VAL A 127 2.48 2.37 12.12
N THR A 128 2.71 1.79 13.29
CA THR A 128 3.30 2.50 14.44
C THR A 128 4.80 2.34 14.38
N ILE A 129 5.53 3.44 14.46
CA ILE A 129 6.98 3.46 14.46
C ILE A 129 7.41 3.23 15.91
N ASP A 130 7.85 2.03 16.25
CA ASP A 130 8.32 1.74 17.61
C ASP A 130 9.77 2.22 17.80
N TRP A 131 10.59 2.09 16.74
CA TRP A 131 11.97 2.56 16.68
C TRP A 131 12.46 2.66 15.23
N MET A 132 13.30 3.65 14.92
CA MET A 132 13.99 3.78 13.65
C MET A 132 15.34 4.47 13.90
N ASP A 133 16.45 3.77 13.64
CA ASP A 133 17.78 4.36 13.76
C ASP A 133 18.02 5.45 12.71
N ALA A 134 19.05 6.27 12.90
CA ALA A 134 19.36 7.40 12.01
C ALA A 134 19.60 7.00 10.55
N ASN A 135 20.11 5.79 10.32
CA ASN A 135 20.31 5.19 8.99
C ASN A 135 19.26 4.11 8.69
N GLY A 136 18.27 3.93 9.57
CA GLY A 136 17.19 2.98 9.37
C GLY A 136 16.11 3.59 8.48
N VAL A 137 15.43 2.74 7.73
CA VAL A 137 14.32 3.14 6.87
C VAL A 137 13.10 2.32 7.21
N ILE A 138 11.97 3.03 7.36
CA ILE A 138 10.64 2.44 7.33
C ILE A 138 9.91 3.08 6.15
N ALA A 139 9.34 2.27 5.27
CA ALA A 139 8.49 2.72 4.19
C ALA A 139 7.11 2.07 4.29
N VAL A 140 6.06 2.85 4.07
CA VAL A 140 4.66 2.41 4.15
C VAL A 140 4.02 2.54 2.79
N GLY A 141 3.40 1.47 2.28
CA GLY A 141 2.88 1.50 0.93
C GLY A 141 2.04 0.30 0.53
N THR A 142 1.96 0.11 -0.78
CA THR A 142 1.22 -0.98 -1.43
C THR A 142 2.02 -1.56 -2.59
N SER A 143 1.76 -2.82 -2.91
CA SER A 143 2.38 -3.45 -4.08
C SER A 143 1.55 -4.62 -4.61
N SER A 144 1.68 -4.91 -5.90
CA SER A 144 1.21 -6.15 -6.51
C SER A 144 2.32 -7.20 -6.54
N ARG A 145 1.94 -8.48 -6.61
CA ARG A 145 2.91 -9.58 -6.75
C ARG A 145 3.17 -9.91 -8.22
N PRO A 146 4.32 -10.51 -8.56
CA PRO A 146 5.52 -10.59 -7.74
C PRO A 146 6.26 -9.23 -7.69
N TYR A 147 6.82 -8.91 -6.53
CA TYR A 147 7.60 -7.70 -6.29
C TYR A 147 9.04 -8.06 -5.88
N PRO A 148 10.08 -7.36 -6.36
CA PRO A 148 11.47 -7.62 -5.96
C PRO A 148 11.65 -7.32 -4.47
N SER A 149 11.67 -8.38 -3.65
CA SER A 149 11.64 -8.27 -2.18
C SER A 149 12.83 -7.54 -1.55
N TRP A 150 13.89 -7.23 -2.31
CA TRP A 150 15.06 -6.46 -1.88
C TRP A 150 14.99 -4.97 -2.24
N ARG A 151 13.84 -4.50 -2.74
CA ARG A 151 13.56 -3.10 -3.04
C ARG A 151 12.54 -2.57 -2.04
N LEU A 152 12.55 -1.28 -1.73
CA LEU A 152 11.54 -0.64 -0.91
C LEU A 152 10.27 -0.31 -1.73
N PRO A 153 9.06 -0.31 -1.11
CA PRO A 153 7.82 -0.03 -1.82
C PRO A 153 7.87 1.25 -2.65
N GLY A 154 7.30 1.22 -3.85
CA GLY A 154 7.25 2.35 -4.78
C GLY A 154 8.37 2.41 -5.81
N TRP A 155 9.48 1.70 -5.60
CA TRP A 155 10.64 1.74 -6.48
C TRP A 155 10.53 0.97 -7.80
N ASN A 156 9.51 0.13 -7.95
CA ASN A 156 9.33 -0.68 -9.16
C ASN A 156 7.83 -0.77 -9.48
N ARG A 157 7.52 -1.28 -10.66
CA ARG A 157 6.15 -1.42 -11.20
C ARG A 157 5.10 -1.95 -10.22
N LEU A 158 3.89 -1.44 -10.35
CA LEU A 158 2.70 -1.72 -9.53
C LEU A 158 2.96 -1.63 -8.03
N SER A 159 3.73 -0.63 -7.61
CA SER A 159 3.97 -0.36 -6.20
C SER A 159 3.96 1.13 -5.92
N ALA A 160 3.44 1.48 -4.74
CA ALA A 160 3.45 2.82 -4.17
C ALA A 160 4.10 2.77 -2.79
N GLY A 161 4.86 3.79 -2.41
CA GLY A 161 5.46 3.90 -1.09
C GLY A 161 5.60 5.33 -0.61
N LEU A 162 5.57 5.52 0.70
CA LEU A 162 6.01 6.71 1.42
C LEU A 162 7.18 6.29 2.30
N HIS A 163 8.36 6.83 2.03
CA HIS A 163 9.58 6.52 2.78
C HIS A 163 9.73 7.54 3.90
N LEU A 164 9.91 7.08 5.14
CA LEU A 164 9.80 7.92 6.34
C LEU A 164 11.13 8.58 6.76
N ASP A 165 12.24 8.17 6.16
CA ASP A 165 13.55 8.81 6.33
C ASP A 165 13.58 10.18 5.64
N ASP A 166 12.99 10.30 4.45
CA ASP A 166 12.95 11.53 3.68
C ASP A 166 11.53 12.09 3.42
N CYS A 167 10.49 11.40 3.89
CA CYS A 167 9.08 11.76 3.73
C CYS A 167 8.64 11.95 2.27
N ARG A 168 9.30 11.25 1.33
CA ARG A 168 8.96 11.29 -0.09
C ARG A 168 8.07 10.13 -0.51
N LYS A 169 7.28 10.39 -1.55
CA LYS A 169 6.37 9.43 -2.16
C LYS A 169 6.98 8.88 -3.46
N PHE A 170 6.79 7.58 -3.69
CA PHE A 170 7.28 6.82 -4.82
C PHE A 170 6.13 6.01 -5.43
N PHE A 171 5.94 6.04 -6.74
CA PHE A 171 5.00 5.16 -7.43
C PHE A 171 5.58 4.76 -8.77
N GLU A 172 5.92 3.48 -8.92
CA GLU A 172 6.68 2.96 -10.06
C GLU A 172 7.87 3.86 -10.41
N ASP A 173 8.54 4.38 -9.38
CA ASP A 173 9.56 5.43 -9.51
C ASP A 173 10.90 4.86 -9.04
N PRO A 174 11.67 4.21 -9.95
CA PRO A 174 12.97 3.66 -9.60
C PRO A 174 14.06 4.71 -9.49
N ASP A 175 13.85 5.90 -10.06
CA ASP A 175 14.88 6.90 -10.34
C ASP A 175 14.86 8.07 -9.37
N GLY A 176 13.90 8.16 -8.44
CA GLY A 176 13.95 9.14 -7.35
C GLY A 176 12.61 9.67 -6.86
N GLY A 177 12.48 9.76 -5.53
CA GLY A 177 11.23 10.14 -4.85
C GLY A 177 10.78 11.58 -5.10
N ARG A 178 9.51 11.83 -4.79
CA ARG A 178 8.90 13.16 -4.91
C ARG A 178 8.47 13.69 -3.57
N ASP A 179 8.62 14.99 -3.37
CA ASP A 179 8.06 15.66 -2.20
C ASP A 179 6.55 15.35 -2.10
N TYR A 180 6.10 14.98 -0.91
CA TYR A 180 4.70 14.62 -0.71
C TYR A 180 3.87 15.82 -0.23
N THR A 181 4.18 16.34 0.96
CA THR A 181 3.38 17.39 1.59
C THR A 181 4.19 18.10 2.67
N PRO A 182 4.03 19.44 2.85
CA PRO A 182 4.68 20.15 3.95
C PRO A 182 4.17 19.73 5.34
N LEU A 183 3.07 18.98 5.41
CA LEU A 183 2.49 18.45 6.66
C LEU A 183 3.27 17.26 7.24
N LEU A 184 4.18 16.67 6.45
CA LEU A 184 5.06 15.58 6.86
C LEU A 184 6.43 15.80 6.21
N ALA A 185 7.37 16.32 6.99
CA ALA A 185 8.71 16.72 6.54
C ALA A 185 9.80 15.79 7.11
N PRO A 186 10.97 15.71 6.44
CA PRO A 186 12.11 14.94 6.95
C PRO A 186 12.44 15.28 8.39
N GLY A 187 12.74 14.26 9.18
CA GLY A 187 13.05 14.44 10.58
C GLY A 187 11.87 14.92 11.42
N GLN A 188 10.61 14.71 11.01
CA GLN A 188 9.44 14.85 11.90
C GLN A 188 9.00 13.54 12.55
N VAL A 189 9.19 12.40 11.88
CA VAL A 189 8.77 11.07 12.37
C VAL A 189 9.62 10.65 13.58
N ARG A 190 8.98 10.18 14.65
CA ARG A 190 9.58 9.75 15.90
C ARG A 190 8.99 8.43 16.39
N PRO A 191 9.70 7.73 17.31
CA PRO A 191 9.12 6.62 18.05
C PRO A 191 7.77 7.01 18.69
N GLY A 192 6.75 6.19 18.48
CA GLY A 192 5.37 6.38 18.91
C GLY A 192 4.45 7.04 17.88
N ASP A 193 4.98 7.61 16.79
CA ASP A 193 4.16 8.15 15.72
C ASP A 193 3.50 7.03 14.90
N VAL A 194 2.34 7.34 14.32
CA VAL A 194 1.53 6.41 13.53
C VAL A 194 1.33 6.96 12.14
N VAL A 195 1.77 6.20 11.13
CA VAL A 195 1.56 6.49 9.71
C VAL A 195 0.55 5.50 9.15
N GLY A 196 -0.54 6.00 8.58
CA GLY A 196 -1.53 5.16 7.90
C GLY A 196 -1.39 5.20 6.39
N CYS A 197 -1.86 4.14 5.72
CA CYS A 197 -1.96 4.07 4.26
C CYS A 197 -3.36 3.62 3.88
N GLY A 198 -4.03 4.42 3.05
CA GLY A 198 -5.38 4.16 2.55
C GLY A 198 -5.43 4.12 1.03
N LEU A 199 -6.14 3.13 0.49
CA LEU A 199 -6.47 3.02 -0.93
C LEU A 199 -7.97 3.25 -1.11
N VAL A 200 -8.33 4.35 -1.75
CA VAL A 200 -9.70 4.72 -2.12
C VAL A 200 -10.15 3.86 -3.30
N PHE A 201 -11.35 3.28 -3.21
CA PHE A 201 -11.96 2.61 -4.34
C PHE A 201 -12.71 3.61 -5.25
N PRO A 202 -12.66 3.41 -6.57
CA PRO A 202 -13.48 4.19 -7.48
C PRO A 202 -14.96 3.98 -7.12
N THR A 203 -15.71 5.08 -6.98
CA THR A 203 -17.12 5.04 -6.56
C THR A 203 -18.02 5.30 -7.76
N SER A 204 -19.00 4.43 -8.03
CA SER A 204 -19.99 4.62 -9.12
C SER A 204 -21.12 5.59 -8.76
N THR A 205 -21.33 5.90 -7.49
CA THR A 205 -22.41 6.78 -7.04
C THR A 205 -21.93 8.22 -6.85
N SER A 206 -22.15 9.06 -7.86
CA SER A 206 -22.23 10.51 -7.69
C SER A 206 -23.50 10.87 -6.90
N THR A 207 -23.59 10.47 -5.63
CA THR A 207 -24.65 10.96 -4.73
C THR A 207 -24.21 12.21 -3.96
N SER A 208 -23.03 12.75 -4.28
CA SER A 208 -22.68 14.09 -3.88
C SER A 208 -23.62 15.08 -4.57
N LEU A 209 -24.42 15.79 -3.77
CA LEU A 209 -25.15 16.99 -4.21
C LEU A 209 -24.20 18.16 -4.55
N SER A 210 -22.87 17.99 -4.40
CA SER A 210 -21.89 18.94 -4.92
C SER A 210 -21.55 18.60 -6.37
N SER A 211 -21.83 19.55 -7.26
CA SER A 211 -21.51 19.51 -8.68
C SER A 211 -20.01 19.48 -9.00
N ASP A 212 -19.14 19.59 -7.98
CA ASP A 212 -17.69 19.71 -8.14
C ASP A 212 -16.94 18.39 -7.86
N ALA A 213 -17.63 17.35 -7.38
CA ALA A 213 -17.02 16.03 -7.20
C ALA A 213 -17.17 15.23 -8.50
N GLY A 214 -16.24 15.44 -9.44
CA GLY A 214 -16.09 14.58 -10.62
C GLY A 214 -15.91 13.10 -10.25
N PRO A 215 -15.87 12.19 -11.24
CA PRO A 215 -15.73 10.75 -10.99
C PRO A 215 -14.57 10.46 -10.04
N ARG A 216 -14.84 9.79 -8.91
CA ARG A 216 -13.77 9.42 -7.97
C ARG A 216 -12.94 8.32 -8.60
N THR A 217 -11.75 8.65 -9.07
CA THR A 217 -10.72 7.68 -9.45
C THR A 217 -10.14 7.03 -8.20
N SER A 218 -9.52 5.86 -8.36
CA SER A 218 -8.75 5.24 -7.27
C SER A 218 -7.65 6.21 -6.81
N ALA A 219 -7.33 6.21 -5.52
CA ALA A 219 -6.30 7.07 -4.99
C ALA A 219 -5.65 6.47 -3.75
N ILE A 220 -4.35 6.68 -3.59
CA ILE A 220 -3.64 6.38 -2.34
C ILE A 220 -3.47 7.68 -1.57
N PHE A 221 -3.74 7.63 -0.28
CA PHE A 221 -3.44 8.69 0.66
C PHE A 221 -2.75 8.10 1.89
N TYR A 222 -2.03 8.96 2.61
CA TYR A 222 -1.45 8.60 3.88
C TYR A 222 -2.13 9.36 5.01
N THR A 223 -1.93 8.91 6.24
CA THR A 223 -2.29 9.65 7.44
C THR A 223 -1.06 9.77 8.33
N TYR A 224 -1.01 10.82 9.15
CA TYR A 224 0.01 10.99 10.16
C TYR A 224 -0.65 11.34 11.49
N ASN A 225 -0.46 10.48 12.50
CA ASN A 225 -1.06 10.62 13.83
C ASN A 225 -2.58 10.87 13.81
N GLY A 226 -3.27 10.16 12.91
CA GLY A 226 -4.72 10.24 12.72
C GLY A 226 -5.20 11.42 11.86
N MET A 227 -4.30 12.27 11.37
CA MET A 227 -4.62 13.33 10.41
C MET A 227 -4.47 12.79 8.98
N ARG A 228 -5.55 12.84 8.18
CA ARG A 228 -5.49 12.51 6.75
C ARG A 228 -4.69 13.55 5.98
N LEU A 229 -3.69 13.10 5.23
CA LEU A 229 -2.88 13.90 4.33
C LEU A 229 -3.53 13.97 2.93
N PRO A 230 -3.09 14.88 2.04
CA PRO A 230 -3.60 14.96 0.67
C PRO A 230 -3.41 13.64 -0.09
N ASP A 231 -4.20 13.40 -1.15
CA ASP A 231 -4.00 12.22 -1.99
C ASP A 231 -2.56 12.23 -2.56
N ALA A 232 -1.80 11.17 -2.31
CA ALA A 232 -0.43 11.02 -2.78
C ALA A 232 -0.38 10.66 -4.25
N PHE A 233 -1.25 9.73 -4.66
CA PHE A 233 -1.36 9.20 -6.02
C PHE A 233 -2.83 9.05 -6.41
N LYS A 234 -3.16 9.29 -7.68
CA LYS A 234 -4.52 9.15 -8.23
C LYS A 234 -4.46 8.28 -9.49
N GLY A 235 -5.53 7.54 -9.77
CA GLY A 235 -5.63 6.65 -10.93
C GLY A 235 -4.79 5.38 -10.84
N VAL A 236 -4.37 4.97 -9.64
CA VAL A 236 -3.50 3.80 -9.43
C VAL A 236 -4.28 2.49 -9.38
N TYR A 237 -3.66 1.39 -9.82
CA TYR A 237 -4.27 0.04 -9.82
C TYR A 237 -5.61 -0.03 -10.58
N LEU A 238 -5.72 0.67 -11.71
CA LEU A 238 -6.86 0.60 -12.61
C LEU A 238 -6.54 -0.23 -13.86
N PRO A 239 -7.50 -1.03 -14.37
CA PRO A 239 -8.79 -1.32 -13.78
C PRO A 239 -8.63 -2.20 -12.53
N ARG A 240 -9.52 -2.04 -11.54
CA ARG A 240 -9.41 -2.74 -10.24
C ARG A 240 -9.38 -4.26 -10.41
N GLY A 241 -10.21 -4.78 -11.32
CA GLY A 241 -10.29 -6.20 -11.63
C GLY A 241 -9.02 -6.82 -12.23
N ALA A 242 -7.98 -6.02 -12.53
CA ALA A 242 -6.71 -6.50 -13.06
C ALA A 242 -5.61 -6.69 -12.00
N HIS A 243 -5.83 -6.28 -10.74
CA HIS A 243 -4.78 -6.31 -9.72
C HIS A 243 -5.26 -6.82 -8.36
N ASP A 244 -4.49 -7.73 -7.78
CA ASP A 244 -4.50 -7.98 -6.33
C ASP A 244 -3.44 -7.09 -5.68
N VAL A 245 -3.86 -6.20 -4.79
CA VAL A 245 -2.98 -5.23 -4.12
C VAL A 245 -2.78 -5.65 -2.67
N TYR A 246 -1.52 -5.65 -2.24
CA TYR A 246 -1.07 -6.03 -0.91
C TYR A 246 -0.57 -4.79 -0.16
N ALA A 247 -0.65 -4.80 1.17
CA ALA A 247 0.10 -3.84 1.96
C ALA A 247 1.59 -4.15 1.80
N ALA A 248 2.41 -3.11 1.68
CA ALA A 248 3.84 -3.24 1.47
C ALA A 248 4.58 -2.40 2.52
N ILE A 249 5.42 -3.07 3.30
CA ILE A 249 6.21 -2.47 4.36
C ILE A 249 7.69 -2.60 3.99
N GLY A 250 8.34 -1.47 3.74
CA GLY A 250 9.78 -1.42 3.51
C GLY A 250 10.53 -1.26 4.82
N VAL A 251 11.59 -2.03 5.00
CA VAL A 251 12.51 -1.92 6.15
C VAL A 251 13.96 -1.98 5.68
N SER A 252 14.83 -1.20 6.32
CA SER A 252 16.28 -1.24 6.15
C SER A 252 16.98 -0.80 7.43
N GLY A 253 18.14 -1.39 7.72
CA GLY A 253 18.86 -1.19 8.98
C GLY A 253 18.05 -1.62 10.20
N ARG A 254 18.41 -1.09 11.38
CA ARG A 254 17.76 -1.43 12.64
C ARG A 254 16.50 -0.60 12.88
N THR A 255 15.36 -1.28 12.89
CA THR A 255 14.03 -0.68 13.06
C THR A 255 13.14 -1.58 13.92
N ALA A 256 12.12 -0.99 14.51
CA ALA A 256 11.02 -1.73 15.12
C ALA A 256 9.70 -1.02 14.78
N LEU A 257 8.68 -1.78 14.39
CA LEU A 257 7.38 -1.24 14.04
C LEU A 257 6.26 -2.25 14.28
N SER A 258 5.04 -1.73 14.35
CA SER A 258 3.82 -2.52 14.51
C SER A 258 2.82 -2.16 13.41
N VAL A 259 2.36 -3.16 12.67
CA VAL A 259 1.40 -3.04 11.56
C VAL A 259 0.03 -3.49 12.03
N ASN A 260 -0.92 -2.56 12.02
CA ASN A 260 -2.31 -2.77 12.37
C ASN A 260 -3.15 -2.83 11.09
N PHE A 261 -3.72 -4.01 10.77
CA PHE A 261 -4.69 -4.18 9.69
C PHE A 261 -6.14 -3.90 10.12
N GLY A 262 -6.34 -3.44 11.35
CA GLY A 262 -7.64 -3.21 11.99
C GLY A 262 -7.92 -4.17 13.14
N GLY A 263 -6.93 -4.90 13.64
CA GLY A 263 -7.04 -5.69 14.88
C GLY A 263 -7.16 -4.80 16.13
N GLU A 264 -6.62 -3.58 16.05
CA GLU A 264 -6.80 -2.52 17.06
C GLU A 264 -7.46 -1.29 16.44
N THR A 265 -7.98 -0.41 17.29
CA THR A 265 -8.56 0.87 16.87
C THR A 265 -7.51 1.74 16.19
N PHE A 266 -7.81 2.18 14.96
CA PHE A 266 -6.98 3.12 14.22
C PHE A 266 -6.98 4.51 14.85
N ARG A 267 -5.85 5.21 14.73
CA ARG A 267 -5.71 6.64 15.09
C ARG A 267 -6.56 7.51 14.17
N TRP A 268 -6.59 7.21 12.88
CA TRP A 268 -7.51 7.85 11.95
C TRP A 268 -8.93 7.31 12.17
N LYS A 269 -9.85 8.18 12.59
CA LYS A 269 -11.16 7.77 13.12
C LYS A 269 -12.00 7.05 12.07
N GLU A 270 -12.04 7.58 10.87
CA GLU A 270 -12.82 7.07 9.74
C GLU A 270 -12.33 5.69 9.29
N GLY A 271 -11.04 5.37 9.51
CA GLY A 271 -10.49 4.04 9.24
C GLY A 271 -11.17 2.92 10.05
N ASN A 272 -11.80 3.25 11.17
CA ASN A 272 -12.55 2.31 12.01
C ASN A 272 -13.96 2.02 11.49
N GLU A 273 -14.43 2.74 10.47
CA GLU A 273 -15.71 2.44 9.82
C GLU A 273 -15.58 1.20 8.95
N TRP A 274 -16.67 0.41 8.87
CA TRP A 274 -16.76 -0.77 8.02
C TRP A 274 -16.26 -0.53 6.58
N ALA A 275 -16.55 0.66 6.04
CA ALA A 275 -16.22 1.04 4.68
C ALA A 275 -14.71 1.05 4.37
N TRP A 276 -13.84 1.08 5.39
CA TRP A 276 -12.37 1.19 5.27
C TRP A 276 -11.59 -0.02 5.79
N ARG A 277 -12.23 -0.95 6.49
CA ARG A 277 -11.54 -2.15 7.01
C ARG A 277 -11.01 -3.03 5.88
N VAL A 278 -9.93 -3.78 6.07
CA VAL A 278 -9.44 -4.70 5.01
C VAL A 278 -10.36 -5.90 4.82
N GLU A 279 -11.13 -6.29 5.84
CA GLU A 279 -12.15 -7.33 5.73
C GLU A 279 -13.39 -6.88 4.94
N GLY A 280 -14.24 -7.83 4.57
CA GLY A 280 -15.58 -7.55 4.06
C GLY A 280 -15.72 -7.32 2.57
N HIS A 281 -14.62 -7.11 1.86
CA HIS A 281 -14.62 -7.14 0.39
C HIS A 281 -14.43 -8.56 -0.15
N VAL A 282 -13.94 -9.51 0.65
CA VAL A 282 -13.75 -10.90 0.24
C VAL A 282 -15.02 -11.74 0.47
N GLY A 283 -15.28 -12.71 -0.40
CA GLY A 283 -16.40 -13.67 -0.29
C GLY A 283 -17.62 -13.36 -1.15
N GLN A 284 -17.75 -12.15 -1.70
CA GLN A 284 -18.75 -11.83 -2.74
C GLN A 284 -18.03 -11.52 -4.05
N LEU A 285 -18.27 -12.32 -5.09
CA LEU A 285 -17.61 -12.15 -6.39
C LEU A 285 -18.13 -10.89 -7.10
N ALA A 286 -17.24 -10.19 -7.80
CA ALA A 286 -17.63 -9.09 -8.67
C ALA A 286 -18.51 -9.63 -9.82
N ALA A 287 -19.62 -8.95 -10.11
CA ALA A 287 -20.53 -9.33 -11.19
C ALA A 287 -20.00 -8.87 -12.56
N GLY A 288 -18.89 -9.45 -13.03
CA GLY A 288 -18.24 -9.06 -14.29
C GLY A 288 -17.76 -7.58 -14.30
N PRO A 289 -17.13 -7.11 -15.39
CA PRO A 289 -16.81 -5.69 -15.53
C PRO A 289 -18.14 -4.93 -15.57
N SER A 290 -18.41 -4.11 -14.54
CA SER A 290 -19.54 -3.19 -14.62
C SER A 290 -19.22 -2.15 -15.69
N ALA A 291 -20.24 -1.65 -16.38
CA ALA A 291 -20.08 -0.56 -17.35
C ALA A 291 -19.49 0.73 -16.74
N ASP A 292 -19.32 0.77 -15.42
CA ASP A 292 -18.80 1.91 -14.65
C ASP A 292 -17.27 1.83 -14.43
N GLU A 293 -16.60 0.75 -14.85
CA GLU A 293 -15.13 0.65 -14.89
C GLU A 293 -14.53 1.24 -16.19
N GLU A 294 -15.36 1.82 -17.06
CA GLU A 294 -14.92 2.46 -18.30
C GLU A 294 -14.15 3.75 -17.97
N LEU A 295 -12.92 3.83 -18.48
CA LEU A 295 -12.02 4.97 -18.28
C LEU A 295 -12.72 6.27 -18.72
N PRO A 296 -12.63 7.37 -17.94
CA PRO A 296 -13.38 8.58 -18.24
C PRO A 296 -13.00 9.14 -19.61
N THR A 297 -13.99 9.40 -20.46
CA THR A 297 -13.78 10.08 -21.74
C THR A 297 -13.39 11.55 -21.52
N TYR A 298 -12.41 12.03 -22.28
CA TYR A 298 -11.75 13.35 -22.18
C TYR A 298 -12.67 14.59 -22.15
N SER A 299 -13.97 14.48 -22.40
CA SER A 299 -14.91 15.59 -22.32
C SER A 299 -15.27 16.02 -20.88
N GLN A 300 -14.88 15.24 -19.87
CA GLN A 300 -15.31 15.45 -18.46
C GLN A 300 -14.17 15.90 -17.51
N ALA A 301 -12.97 16.17 -18.02
CA ALA A 301 -11.80 16.58 -17.23
C ALA A 301 -11.27 17.99 -17.57
N ARG A 302 -12.18 18.94 -17.83
CA ARG A 302 -11.83 20.37 -17.98
C ARG A 302 -12.32 21.17 -16.79
#